data_AF-A0AAV6ZFE5-F1
#
_entry.id   AF-A0AAV6ZFE5-F1
#
_cell.length_a   1.000
_cell.length_b   1.000
_cell.length_c   1.000
_cell.angle_alpha   90.00
_cell.angle_beta   90.00
_cell.angle_gamma   90.00
#
_symmetry.space_group_name_H-M   'P 1'
#
loop_
_entity.id
_entity.type
_entity.pdbx_description
1 polymer ?
#
loop_
_entity_poly.entity_id
_entity_poly.type
_entity_poly.pdbx_seq_one_letter_code
_entity_poly.pdbx_strand_id
1 'polypeptide(L)'
;MDIGSLQSTFYVMALLLMEISLWPHGSALVFGKGTALFALNKDPADPKVSIYRSSKRELDELKFISLVCVATGFYPEYVKIKWFVNNLERINLYEPTPQEAKDGFYSTSKRLTLTRSEYFNPDSTFRCEAAFLDGTGKDSAEVKGEADCGVSRESYSIQVNQGKISYIMVLCKSALYALIVLILVWRKKVRKYYI
;
A
#
# COMPACT_ATOMS: atom_id res chain seq x y z
N MET A 1 12.52 -65.49 39.36
CA MET A 1 12.52 -64.10 38.86
C MET A 1 11.23 -63.92 38.09
N ASP A 2 10.18 -63.49 38.80
CA ASP A 2 8.81 -63.55 38.32
C ASP A 2 8.47 -62.39 37.38
N ILE A 3 8.27 -62.75 36.11
CA ILE A 3 7.80 -61.86 35.03
C ILE A 3 6.45 -61.19 35.37
N GLY A 4 5.62 -61.79 36.23
CA GLY A 4 4.35 -61.21 36.68
C GLY A 4 4.49 -59.99 37.60
N SER A 5 5.58 -59.87 38.36
CA SER A 5 5.83 -58.73 39.27
C SER A 5 6.25 -57.47 38.50
N LEU A 6 7.00 -57.65 37.41
CA LEU A 6 7.37 -56.55 36.51
C LEU A 6 6.15 -56.01 35.76
N GLN A 7 5.25 -56.87 35.28
CA GLN A 7 4.08 -56.42 34.53
C GLN A 7 3.06 -55.65 35.39
N SER A 8 2.95 -56.00 36.68
CA SER A 8 2.13 -55.27 37.67
C SER A 8 2.75 -53.91 38.03
N THR A 9 4.06 -53.85 38.25
CA THR A 9 4.75 -52.57 38.54
C THR A 9 4.73 -51.62 37.35
N PHE A 10 4.82 -52.12 36.11
CA PHE A 10 4.61 -51.30 34.90
C PHE A 10 3.19 -50.75 34.79
N TYR A 11 2.17 -51.52 35.17
CA TYR A 11 0.78 -51.05 35.18
C TYR A 11 0.53 -49.98 36.26
N VAL A 12 1.11 -50.16 37.45
CA VAL A 12 1.00 -49.19 38.55
C VAL A 12 1.76 -47.90 38.22
N MET A 13 2.94 -47.99 37.59
CA MET A 13 3.69 -46.83 37.10
C MET A 13 2.98 -46.13 35.93
N ALA A 14 2.35 -46.87 35.02
CA ALA A 14 1.55 -46.30 33.94
C ALA A 14 0.28 -45.58 34.45
N LEU A 15 -0.39 -46.15 35.47
CA LEU A 15 -1.53 -45.51 36.14
C LEU A 15 -1.10 -44.26 36.91
N LEU A 16 0.04 -44.29 37.62
CA LEU A 16 0.61 -43.10 38.27
C LEU A 16 0.99 -42.00 37.25
N LEU A 17 1.51 -42.37 36.08
CA LEU A 17 1.86 -41.42 35.02
C LEU A 17 0.63 -40.86 34.29
N MET A 18 -0.47 -41.62 34.17
CA MET A 18 -1.74 -41.11 33.64
C MET A 18 -2.39 -40.08 34.58
N GLU A 19 -2.26 -40.23 35.90
CA GLU A 19 -2.76 -39.24 36.86
C GLU A 19 -1.98 -37.91 36.86
N ILE A 20 -0.69 -37.92 36.48
CA ILE A 20 0.13 -36.69 36.40
C ILE A 20 -0.26 -35.81 35.20
N SER A 21 -0.92 -36.37 34.18
CA SER A 21 -1.40 -35.61 33.00
C SER A 21 -2.74 -34.91 33.19
N LEU A 22 -3.41 -35.11 34.33
CA LEU A 22 -4.71 -34.52 34.67
C LEU A 22 -4.65 -33.46 35.78
N TRP A 23 -3.48 -32.89 36.04
CA TRP A 23 -3.44 -31.63 36.78
C TRP A 23 -3.74 -30.51 35.78
N PRO A 24 -4.86 -29.78 35.93
CA PRO A 24 -5.05 -28.54 35.19
C PRO A 24 -3.98 -27.56 35.68
N HIS A 25 -2.83 -27.58 35.01
CA HIS A 25 -1.76 -26.60 35.18
C HIS A 25 -2.33 -25.26 34.75
N GLY A 26 -2.88 -24.51 35.72
CA GLY A 26 -3.47 -23.21 35.54
C GLY A 26 -4.83 -23.27 34.84
N SER A 27 -5.90 -22.98 35.57
CA SER A 27 -7.14 -22.50 34.98
C SER A 27 -6.82 -21.27 34.14
N ALA A 28 -6.72 -21.43 32.83
CA ALA A 28 -6.63 -20.31 31.90
C ALA A 28 -7.89 -19.45 32.12
N LEU A 29 -7.71 -18.25 32.65
CA LEU A 29 -8.77 -17.24 32.76
C LEU A 29 -9.15 -16.81 31.34
N VAL A 30 -10.20 -17.41 30.80
CA VAL A 30 -10.78 -17.00 29.51
C VAL A 30 -11.73 -15.85 29.76
N PHE A 31 -11.28 -14.63 29.46
CA PHE A 31 -12.17 -13.47 29.40
C PHE A 31 -12.97 -13.51 28.10
N GLY A 32 -14.27 -13.18 28.18
CA GLY A 32 -15.09 -12.95 27.00
C GLY A 32 -14.63 -11.71 26.22
N LYS A 33 -15.20 -11.50 25.02
CA LYS A 33 -14.85 -10.34 24.17
C LYS A 33 -15.16 -8.97 24.79
N GLY A 34 -15.97 -8.93 25.85
CA GLY A 34 -16.49 -7.70 26.43
C GLY A 34 -17.62 -7.08 25.59
N THR A 35 -18.41 -6.21 26.22
CA THR A 35 -19.43 -5.39 25.55
C THR A 35 -19.26 -3.97 26.04
N ALA A 36 -18.97 -3.05 25.12
CA ALA A 36 -18.96 -1.63 25.41
C ALA A 36 -20.36 -1.06 25.17
N LEU A 37 -20.88 -0.32 26.14
CA LEU A 37 -22.13 0.43 26.02
C LEU A 37 -21.79 1.90 26.18
N PHE A 38 -22.43 2.74 25.38
CA PHE A 38 -22.21 4.17 25.37
C PHE A 38 -23.56 4.87 25.47
N ALA A 39 -23.75 5.66 26.52
CA ALA A 39 -24.94 6.49 26.67
C ALA A 39 -24.76 7.77 25.84
N LEU A 40 -25.59 7.94 24.82
CA LEU A 40 -25.58 9.12 23.96
C LEU A 40 -26.42 10.23 24.57
N ASN A 41 -25.89 11.45 24.57
CA ASN A 41 -26.60 12.65 25.04
C ASN A 41 -27.06 13.54 23.88
N LYS A 42 -26.70 13.19 22.64
CA LYS A 42 -27.04 13.89 21.39
C LYS A 42 -27.32 12.87 20.31
N ASP A 43 -27.94 13.31 19.22
CA ASP A 43 -28.13 12.49 18.03
C ASP A 43 -26.78 12.11 17.39
N PRO A 44 -26.63 10.86 16.89
CA PRO A 44 -25.45 10.46 16.14
C PRO A 44 -25.24 11.32 14.89
N ALA A 45 -23.98 11.65 14.62
CA ALA A 45 -23.58 12.37 13.43
C ALA A 45 -22.43 11.62 12.74
N ASP A 46 -22.62 11.31 11.47
CA ASP A 46 -21.66 10.51 10.71
C ASP A 46 -20.32 11.26 10.48
N PRO A 47 -19.18 10.54 10.47
CA PRO A 47 -17.89 11.15 10.18
C PRO A 47 -17.82 11.63 8.74
N LYS A 48 -17.23 12.80 8.56
CA LYS A 48 -16.83 13.31 7.24
C LYS A 48 -15.34 13.08 7.02
N VAL A 49 -15.00 12.31 5.98
CA VAL A 49 -13.64 11.84 5.70
C VAL A 49 -12.98 12.70 4.63
N SER A 50 -11.72 13.06 4.87
CA SER A 50 -10.87 13.78 3.92
C SER A 50 -9.44 13.24 3.96
N ILE A 51 -8.78 13.18 2.81
CA ILE A 51 -7.39 12.70 2.69
C ILE A 51 -6.49 13.86 2.25
N TYR A 52 -5.39 14.04 2.97
CA TYR A 52 -4.36 15.04 2.70
C TYR A 52 -3.03 14.34 2.36
N ARG A 53 -2.34 14.87 1.35
CA ARG A 53 -1.00 14.43 0.95
C ARG A 53 0.07 15.13 1.80
N SER A 54 1.19 14.45 2.05
CA SER A 54 2.39 15.08 2.62
C SER A 54 2.81 16.32 1.83
N SER A 55 3.42 17.28 2.52
CA SER A 55 3.90 18.51 1.87
C SER A 55 5.13 18.24 1.00
N LYS A 56 5.37 19.08 -0.03
CA LYS A 56 6.56 18.96 -0.89
C LYS A 56 7.87 18.96 -0.09
N ARG A 57 7.94 19.77 0.98
CA ARG A 57 9.10 19.85 1.88
C ARG A 57 9.38 18.49 2.57
N GLU A 58 8.35 17.82 3.08
CA GLU A 58 8.51 16.50 3.70
C GLU A 58 9.00 15.43 2.71
N LEU A 59 8.54 15.52 1.46
CA LEU A 59 8.96 14.63 0.38
C LEU A 59 10.45 14.80 0.04
N ASP A 60 10.91 16.04 -0.07
CA ASP A 60 12.24 16.38 -0.56
C ASP A 60 13.33 16.27 0.52
N GLU A 61 13.01 16.68 1.76
CA GLU A 61 13.99 16.75 2.86
C GLU A 61 14.07 15.45 3.67
N LEU A 62 12.92 14.82 3.95
CA LEU A 62 12.84 13.68 4.87
C LEU A 62 12.71 12.34 4.13
N LYS A 63 12.50 12.36 2.81
CA LYS A 63 12.21 11.18 1.98
C LYS A 63 11.11 10.29 2.56
N PHE A 64 10.23 10.88 3.35
CA PHE A 64 9.13 10.22 4.02
C PHE A 64 7.84 10.63 3.33
N ILE A 65 7.06 9.65 2.88
CA ILE A 65 5.82 9.88 2.17
C ILE A 65 4.68 9.39 3.04
N SER A 66 3.78 10.30 3.40
CA SER A 66 2.57 9.92 4.12
C SER A 66 1.31 10.55 3.57
N LEU A 67 0.22 9.84 3.77
CA LEU A 67 -1.13 10.36 3.61
C LEU A 67 -1.75 10.49 5.01
N VAL A 68 -2.52 11.55 5.23
CA VAL A 68 -3.26 11.75 6.48
C VAL A 68 -4.74 11.74 6.16
N CYS A 69 -5.46 10.81 6.78
CA CYS A 69 -6.90 10.78 6.74
C CYS A 69 -7.44 11.49 7.96
N VAL A 70 -8.37 12.41 7.76
CA VAL A 70 -9.02 13.19 8.82
C VAL A 70 -10.51 12.92 8.75
N ALA A 71 -11.06 12.36 9.83
CA ALA A 71 -12.49 12.24 10.06
C ALA A 71 -12.92 13.39 10.98
N THR A 72 -13.94 14.15 10.58
CA THR A 72 -14.41 15.33 11.34
C THR A 72 -15.92 15.33 11.50
N GLY A 73 -16.41 16.05 12.50
CA GLY A 73 -17.84 16.31 12.67
C GLY A 73 -18.65 15.11 13.13
N PHE A 74 -18.00 14.07 13.65
CA PHE A 74 -18.70 12.88 14.11
C PHE A 74 -19.09 12.97 15.58
N TYR A 75 -20.19 12.33 15.92
CA TYR A 75 -20.57 12.04 17.29
C TYR A 75 -21.26 10.69 17.27
N PRO A 76 -20.92 9.76 18.16
CA PRO A 76 -20.04 9.82 19.35
C PRO A 76 -18.54 9.57 19.07
N GLU A 77 -17.66 9.56 20.08
CA GLU A 77 -16.20 9.54 19.89
C GLU A 77 -15.60 8.27 19.25
N TYR A 78 -16.31 7.14 19.27
CA TYR A 78 -15.74 5.82 18.96
C TYR A 78 -15.82 5.45 17.47
N VAL A 79 -15.02 6.12 16.65
CA VAL A 79 -14.84 5.84 15.22
C VAL A 79 -13.56 5.04 14.96
N LYS A 80 -13.64 4.04 14.09
CA LYS A 80 -12.50 3.28 13.59
C LYS A 80 -12.13 3.74 12.19
N ILE A 81 -10.87 4.17 12.03
CA ILE A 81 -10.29 4.51 10.74
C ILE A 81 -9.46 3.35 10.18
N LYS A 82 -9.78 2.94 8.95
CA LYS A 82 -9.08 1.93 8.16
C LYS A 82 -8.49 2.53 6.91
N TRP A 83 -7.34 2.00 6.51
CA TRP A 83 -6.65 2.35 5.28
C TRP A 83 -6.63 1.17 4.33
N PHE A 84 -6.88 1.41 3.05
CA PHE A 84 -6.77 0.45 1.99
C PHE A 84 -5.79 0.95 0.93
N VAL A 85 -4.86 0.10 0.53
CA VAL A 85 -3.94 0.32 -0.58
C VAL A 85 -4.29 -0.71 -1.65
N ASN A 86 -4.72 -0.26 -2.82
CA ASN A 86 -5.18 -1.15 -3.91
C ASN A 86 -6.21 -2.17 -3.43
N ASN A 87 -7.20 -1.70 -2.65
CA ASN A 87 -8.26 -2.50 -2.02
C ASN A 87 -7.82 -3.49 -0.93
N LEU A 88 -6.54 -3.51 -0.55
CA LEU A 88 -6.02 -4.33 0.54
C LEU A 88 -5.91 -3.51 1.83
N GLU A 89 -6.50 -4.00 2.93
CA GLU A 89 -6.44 -3.33 4.23
C GLU A 89 -4.99 -3.28 4.76
N ARG A 90 -4.52 -2.07 5.10
CA ARG A 90 -3.24 -1.84 5.75
C ARG A 90 -3.43 -1.75 7.26
N ILE A 91 -2.91 -2.74 7.96
CA ILE A 91 -2.88 -2.78 9.42
C ILE A 91 -1.85 -1.75 9.90
N ASN A 92 -2.32 -0.76 10.65
CA ASN A 92 -1.47 0.22 11.33
C ASN A 92 -1.56 -0.03 12.84
N LEU A 93 -0.42 -0.03 13.52
CA LEU A 93 -0.32 -0.34 14.96
C LEU A 93 -0.89 0.77 15.86
N TYR A 94 -1.04 1.99 15.35
CA TYR A 94 -1.52 3.14 16.10
C TYR A 94 -2.99 3.42 15.80
N GLU A 95 -3.83 3.33 16.84
CA GLU A 95 -5.19 3.84 16.81
C GLU A 95 -5.22 5.29 17.30
N PRO A 96 -5.82 6.21 16.54
CA PRO A 96 -5.80 7.62 16.89
C PRO A 96 -6.86 7.94 17.96
N THR A 97 -6.48 8.77 18.93
CA THR A 97 -7.41 9.26 19.95
C THR A 97 -8.28 10.40 19.37
N PRO A 98 -9.61 10.29 19.43
CA PRO A 98 -10.52 11.38 19.05
C PRO A 98 -10.29 12.62 19.90
N GLN A 99 -10.38 13.79 19.26
CA GLN A 99 -10.33 15.09 19.93
C GLN A 99 -11.69 15.77 19.80
N GLU A 100 -12.20 16.27 20.93
CA GLU A 100 -13.46 17.01 20.97
C GLU A 100 -13.23 18.47 20.53
N ALA A 101 -14.08 18.95 19.63
CA ALA A 101 -14.15 20.34 19.22
C ALA A 101 -15.13 21.14 20.09
N LYS A 102 -15.09 22.47 20.02
CA LYS A 102 -15.89 23.36 20.89
C LYS A 102 -17.40 23.24 20.69
N ASP A 103 -17.84 22.74 19.55
CA ASP A 103 -19.24 22.42 19.22
C ASP A 103 -19.70 21.07 19.82
N GLY A 104 -18.78 20.33 20.44
CA GLY A 104 -19.01 19.03 21.05
C GLY A 104 -19.16 17.89 20.04
N PHE A 105 -18.60 18.07 18.84
CA PHE A 105 -18.33 17.01 17.87
C PHE A 105 -16.87 16.58 17.94
N TYR A 106 -16.57 15.38 17.47
CA TYR A 106 -15.24 14.80 17.50
C TYR A 106 -14.55 14.86 16.14
N SER A 107 -13.23 14.89 16.20
CA SER A 107 -12.34 14.82 15.07
C SER A 107 -11.16 13.91 15.39
N THR A 108 -10.75 13.08 14.43
CA THR A 108 -9.60 12.20 14.59
C THR A 108 -8.85 12.04 13.28
N SER A 109 -7.56 11.73 13.35
CA SER A 109 -6.73 11.58 12.15
C SER A 109 -5.81 10.38 12.21
N LYS A 110 -5.67 9.68 11.09
CA LYS A 110 -4.80 8.50 10.97
C LYS A 110 -3.84 8.66 9.80
N ARG A 111 -2.54 8.54 10.07
CA ARG A 111 -1.49 8.62 9.07
C ARG A 111 -1.22 7.24 8.45
N LEU A 112 -1.02 7.22 7.14
CA LEU A 112 -0.55 6.07 6.36
C LEU A 112 0.82 6.40 5.79
N THR A 113 1.83 5.61 6.14
CA THR A 113 3.17 5.70 5.57
C THR A 113 3.25 4.85 4.31
N LEU A 114 3.81 5.41 3.24
CA LEU A 114 3.94 4.76 1.93
C LEU A 114 5.39 4.68 1.49
N THR A 115 5.70 3.68 0.67
CA THR A 115 6.97 3.65 -0.06
C THR A 115 6.91 4.58 -1.28
N ARG A 116 8.08 5.01 -1.78
CA ARG A 116 8.19 5.82 -3.00
C ARG A 116 7.52 5.14 -4.20
N SER A 117 7.72 3.84 -4.36
CA SER A 117 7.13 3.05 -5.45
C SER A 117 5.61 2.99 -5.40
N GLU A 118 5.00 2.97 -4.21
CA GLU A 118 3.54 2.96 -4.08
C GLU A 118 2.95 4.34 -4.35
N TYR A 119 3.54 5.40 -3.76
CA TYR A 119 3.01 6.74 -3.90
C TYR A 119 3.14 7.28 -5.33
N PHE A 120 4.28 7.06 -5.98
CA PHE A 120 4.55 7.55 -7.33
C PHE A 120 4.08 6.61 -8.45
N ASN A 121 3.11 5.75 -8.14
CA ASN A 121 2.47 4.89 -9.12
C ASN A 121 1.05 5.40 -9.40
N PRO A 122 0.75 5.91 -10.61
CA PRO A 122 -0.58 6.43 -10.94
C PRO A 122 -1.69 5.37 -10.92
N ASP A 123 -1.32 4.09 -11.00
CA ASP A 123 -2.27 2.97 -10.87
C ASP A 123 -2.59 2.64 -9.40
N SER A 124 -1.80 3.15 -8.45
CA SER A 124 -2.04 2.92 -7.03
C SER A 124 -3.20 3.76 -6.53
N THR A 125 -4.08 3.14 -5.75
CA THR A 125 -5.28 3.74 -5.19
C THR A 125 -5.26 3.63 -3.67
N PHE A 126 -5.49 4.75 -2.99
CA PHE A 126 -5.46 4.88 -1.54
C PHE A 126 -6.84 5.29 -1.04
N ARG A 127 -7.50 4.41 -0.29
CA ARG A 127 -8.83 4.65 0.26
C ARG A 127 -8.78 4.67 1.78
N CYS A 128 -9.34 5.71 2.37
CA CYS A 128 -9.56 5.79 3.81
C CYS A 128 -11.05 5.58 4.09
N GLU A 129 -11.36 4.76 5.09
CA GLU A 129 -12.72 4.51 5.56
C GLU A 129 -12.80 4.80 7.05
N ALA A 130 -13.78 5.59 7.46
CA ALA A 130 -14.11 5.84 8.85
C ALA A 130 -15.53 5.37 9.11
N ALA A 131 -15.72 4.55 10.15
CA ALA A 131 -17.02 4.05 10.57
C ALA A 131 -17.07 3.93 12.08
N PHE A 132 -18.27 3.98 12.66
CA PHE A 132 -18.44 3.66 14.08
C PHE A 132 -18.09 2.20 14.36
N LEU A 133 -17.77 1.87 15.62
CA LEU A 133 -17.39 0.52 16.02
C LEU A 133 -18.46 -0.55 15.74
N ASP A 134 -19.73 -0.16 15.66
CA ASP A 134 -20.86 -1.03 15.29
C ASP A 134 -21.04 -1.19 13.77
N GLY A 135 -20.25 -0.47 12.97
CA GLY A 135 -20.31 -0.46 11.51
C GLY A 135 -21.36 0.47 10.92
N THR A 136 -22.07 1.25 11.76
CA THR A 136 -22.97 2.32 11.30
C THR A 136 -22.19 3.59 10.97
N GLY A 137 -22.84 4.56 10.31
CA GLY A 137 -22.27 5.88 10.03
C GLY A 137 -20.89 5.84 9.38
N LYS A 138 -20.85 5.37 8.13
CA LYS A 138 -19.61 5.18 7.38
C LYS A 138 -19.43 6.25 6.33
N ASP A 139 -18.21 6.73 6.20
CA ASP A 139 -17.78 7.56 5.09
C ASP A 139 -16.39 7.13 4.61
N SER A 140 -16.09 7.41 3.35
CA SER A 140 -14.81 7.06 2.77
C SER A 140 -14.37 8.07 1.72
N ALA A 141 -13.07 8.32 1.69
CA ALA A 141 -12.44 9.10 0.65
C ALA A 141 -11.39 8.26 -0.08
N GLU A 142 -11.17 8.55 -1.34
CA GLU A 142 -10.19 7.86 -2.18
C GLU A 142 -9.33 8.86 -2.96
N VAL A 143 -8.03 8.57 -3.03
CA VAL A 143 -7.06 9.34 -3.82
C VAL A 143 -6.16 8.40 -4.62
N LYS A 144 -5.78 8.81 -5.83
CA LYS A 144 -4.79 8.10 -6.63
C LYS A 144 -3.35 8.53 -6.28
N GLY A 145 -2.42 7.64 -6.58
CA GLY A 145 -0.99 7.92 -6.55
C GLY A 145 -0.60 9.03 -7.53
N GLU A 146 0.49 9.71 -7.19
CA GLU A 146 1.03 10.79 -7.98
C GLU A 146 1.89 10.22 -9.12
N ALA A 147 1.96 10.90 -10.27
CA ALA A 147 2.99 10.56 -11.25
C ALA A 147 4.33 11.13 -10.76
N ASP A 148 5.40 10.33 -10.75
CA ASP A 148 6.73 10.87 -10.48
C ASP A 148 7.04 11.98 -11.49
N CYS A 149 7.58 13.11 -11.03
CA CYS A 149 8.09 14.16 -11.93
C CYS A 149 9.41 13.73 -12.62
N GLY A 150 9.90 12.52 -12.32
CA GLY A 150 10.95 11.82 -13.03
C GLY A 150 10.51 11.21 -14.37
N VAL A 151 11.48 10.80 -15.18
CA VAL A 151 11.21 10.13 -16.47
C VAL A 151 10.55 8.78 -16.21
N SER A 152 9.22 8.72 -16.37
CA SER A 152 8.46 7.47 -16.36
C SER A 152 8.95 6.51 -17.45
N ARG A 153 8.78 5.20 -17.26
CA ARG A 153 9.11 4.15 -18.24
C ARG A 153 8.40 4.36 -19.57
N GLU A 154 7.21 4.95 -19.53
CA GLU A 154 6.42 5.32 -20.70
C GLU A 154 7.01 6.55 -21.42
N SER A 155 7.41 7.57 -20.67
CA SER A 155 8.14 8.72 -21.22
C SER A 155 9.51 8.31 -21.80
N TYR A 156 10.18 7.33 -21.21
CA TYR A 156 11.44 6.78 -21.72
C TYR A 156 11.24 6.04 -23.05
N SER A 157 10.20 5.22 -23.19
CA SER A 157 9.95 4.51 -24.44
C SER A 157 9.64 5.47 -25.59
N ILE A 158 8.91 6.56 -25.31
CA ILE A 158 8.65 7.65 -26.26
C ILE A 158 9.96 8.35 -26.66
N GLN A 159 10.79 8.73 -25.69
CA GLN A 159 12.09 9.37 -25.94
C GLN A 159 13.03 8.48 -26.75
N VAL A 160 13.13 7.19 -26.41
CA VAL A 160 13.94 6.22 -27.14
C VAL A 160 13.40 6.01 -28.55
N ASN A 161 12.08 5.94 -28.74
CA ASN A 161 11.47 5.78 -30.06
C ASN A 161 11.77 7.00 -30.96
N GLN A 162 11.70 8.21 -30.41
CA GLN A 162 12.11 9.42 -31.13
C GLN A 162 13.60 9.40 -31.50
N GLY A 163 14.46 8.94 -30.59
CA GLY A 163 15.90 8.75 -30.85
C GLY A 163 16.17 7.70 -31.93
N LYS A 164 15.38 6.61 -31.98
CA LYS A 164 15.46 5.61 -33.04
C LYS A 164 15.07 6.20 -34.40
N ILE A 165 14.01 6.99 -34.46
CA ILE A 165 13.57 7.64 -35.70
C ILE A 165 14.62 8.62 -36.21
N SER A 166 15.22 9.43 -35.34
CA SER A 166 16.29 10.37 -35.74
C SER A 166 17.52 9.63 -36.26
N TYR A 167 17.93 8.55 -35.60
CA TYR A 167 19.03 7.70 -36.04
C TYR A 167 18.76 7.06 -37.42
N ILE A 168 17.57 6.49 -37.62
CA ILE A 168 17.18 5.90 -38.90
C ILE A 168 17.21 6.95 -40.02
N MET A 169 16.71 8.17 -39.78
CA MET A 169 16.75 9.26 -40.77
C MET A 169 18.17 9.60 -41.21
N VAL A 170 19.13 9.65 -40.28
CA VAL A 170 20.55 9.94 -40.58
C VAL A 170 21.17 8.82 -41.42
N LEU A 171 20.88 7.56 -41.10
CA LEU A 171 21.34 6.41 -41.89
C LEU A 171 20.75 6.39 -43.31
N CYS A 172 19.46 6.71 -43.45
CA CYS A 172 18.85 6.81 -44.78
C CYS A 172 19.51 7.92 -45.61
N LYS A 173 19.80 9.07 -45.00
CA LYS A 173 20.52 10.17 -45.69
C LYS A 173 21.92 9.75 -46.13
N SER A 174 22.70 9.07 -45.28
CA SER A 174 24.06 8.64 -45.64
C SER A 174 24.05 7.61 -46.79
N ALA A 175 23.10 6.68 -46.79
CA ALA A 175 22.91 5.73 -47.88
C ALA A 175 22.55 6.44 -49.20
N LEU A 176 21.67 7.45 -49.16
CA LEU A 176 21.31 8.25 -50.33
C LEU A 176 22.52 9.01 -50.89
N TYR A 177 23.34 9.63 -50.03
CA TYR A 177 24.57 10.29 -50.48
C TYR A 177 25.54 9.32 -51.14
N ALA A 178 25.73 8.13 -50.57
CA ALA A 178 26.58 7.10 -51.16
C ALA A 178 26.08 6.66 -52.55
N LEU A 179 24.76 6.42 -52.69
CA LEU A 179 24.16 6.06 -53.97
C LEU A 179 24.36 7.15 -55.04
N ILE A 180 24.14 8.42 -54.68
CA ILE A 180 24.32 9.55 -55.61
C ILE A 180 25.79 9.65 -56.08
N VAL A 181 26.75 9.54 -55.16
CA VAL A 181 28.18 9.58 -55.49
C VAL A 181 28.57 8.40 -56.40
N LEU A 182 28.09 7.20 -56.10
CA LEU A 182 28.32 6.02 -56.94
C LEU A 182 27.78 6.22 -58.37
N ILE A 183 26.58 6.77 -58.51
CA ILE A 183 25.99 7.09 -59.82
C ILE A 183 26.84 8.13 -60.57
N LEU A 184 27.28 9.20 -59.90
CA LEU A 184 28.09 10.25 -60.51
C LEU A 184 29.46 9.73 -60.99
N VAL A 185 30.12 8.89 -60.18
CA VAL A 185 31.40 8.26 -60.54
C VAL A 185 31.22 7.30 -61.70
N TRP A 186 30.15 6.48 -61.69
CA TRP A 186 29.84 5.58 -62.78
C TRP A 186 29.58 6.32 -64.08
N ARG A 187 28.79 7.41 -64.04
CA ARG A 187 28.56 8.28 -65.20
C ARG A 187 29.82 8.98 -65.72
N LYS A 188 30.80 9.29 -64.85
CA LYS A 188 32.12 9.81 -65.28
C LYS A 188 32.98 8.72 -65.91
N LYS A 189 33.01 7.52 -65.33
CA LYS A 189 33.77 6.37 -65.84
C LYS A 189 33.28 5.97 -67.23
N VAL A 190 31.97 5.80 -67.44
CA VAL A 190 31.40 5.44 -68.74
C VAL A 190 31.73 6.48 -69.82
N ARG A 191 31.63 7.78 -69.51
CA ARG A 191 32.00 8.85 -70.46
C ARG A 191 33.47 8.84 -70.88
N LYS A 192 34.39 8.40 -70.01
CA LYS A 192 35.82 8.30 -70.33
C LYS A 192 36.16 7.07 -71.21
N TYR A 193 35.29 6.06 -71.26
CA TYR A 193 35.51 4.85 -72.06
C TYR A 193 34.87 4.93 -73.47
N TYR A 194 34.04 5.95 -73.73
CA TYR A 194 33.27 6.08 -74.98
C TYR A 194 33.68 7.32 -75.82
N ILE A 195 34.80 7.95 -75.45
CA ILE A 195 35.56 8.97 -76.20
C ILE A 195 36.99 8.45 -76.30
#